data_AF-A0A7K4CN24-F1
#
_entry.id   AF-A0A7K4CN24-F1
#
_cell.length_a   1.000
_cell.length_b   1.000
_cell.length_c   1.000
_cell.angle_alpha   90.00
_cell.angle_beta   90.00
_cell.angle_gamma   90.00
#
_symmetry.space_group_name_H-M   'P 1'
#
loop_
_entity.id
_entity.type
_entity.pdbx_description
1 polymer ?
#
loop_
_entity_poly.entity_id
_entity_poly.type
_entity_poly.pdbx_seq_one_letter_code
_entity_poly.pdbx_strand_id
1 'polypeptide(L)'
;MVAKAVKEVGPGRSVGKNAFLSYFLGIIIAFFSCLLLARTTFPGDYSILEHSVSTLGVLEENPHGWFFFTMALWIASIGLLPYYAVLFKQLRPINKPLAILMLLLYAITSIGMFMAGTFQEGSTFRQLHLLSAYFGFGGFFLAGIFTWILVGLKLSSMPEKRSTHVAWFLIAIVTLSTGAALFITHLLLEATIDLHFSGEPLGPFIGFPFTEWLLVITIFIDKLLIGLIIASFLPR
;
A
#
# COMPACT_ATOMS: atom_id res chain seq x y z
N MET A 1 7.80 -21.92 6.95
CA MET A 1 6.37 -21.53 7.07
C MET A 1 5.83 -20.87 5.81
N VAL A 2 6.52 -19.85 5.25
CA VAL A 2 6.11 -19.15 4.01
C VAL A 2 5.92 -20.09 2.81
N ALA A 3 6.84 -21.03 2.57
CA ALA A 3 6.73 -21.99 1.46
C ALA A 3 5.48 -22.89 1.53
N LYS A 4 4.99 -23.19 2.75
CA LYS A 4 3.75 -23.97 2.94
C LYS A 4 2.53 -23.12 2.59
N ALA A 5 2.50 -21.85 3.01
CA ALA A 5 1.44 -20.90 2.65
C ALA A 5 1.36 -20.69 1.13
N VAL A 6 2.48 -20.53 0.43
CA VAL A 6 2.49 -20.39 -1.04
C VAL A 6 1.92 -21.64 -1.74
N LYS A 7 2.25 -22.84 -1.25
CA LYS A 7 1.75 -24.11 -1.82
C LYS A 7 0.25 -24.33 -1.56
N GLU A 8 -0.30 -23.73 -0.51
CA GLU A 8 -1.73 -23.76 -0.17
C GLU A 8 -2.56 -22.72 -0.95
N VAL A 9 -1.93 -21.69 -1.53
CA VAL A 9 -2.60 -20.64 -2.33
C VAL A 9 -2.90 -21.08 -3.78
N GLY A 10 -2.57 -22.33 -4.15
CA GLY A 10 -2.87 -22.91 -5.46
C GLY A 10 -4.36 -22.86 -5.86
N PRO A 11 -4.69 -22.95 -7.16
CA PRO A 11 -6.07 -23.00 -7.62
C PRO A 11 -6.80 -24.20 -6.98
N GLY A 12 -7.94 -23.94 -6.31
CA GLY A 12 -8.82 -24.96 -5.75
C GLY A 12 -8.62 -25.34 -4.27
N ARG A 13 -7.61 -24.80 -3.56
CA ARG A 13 -7.42 -25.06 -2.12
C ARG A 13 -7.86 -23.87 -1.28
N SER A 14 -8.55 -24.14 -0.17
CA SER A 14 -8.87 -23.12 0.85
C SER A 14 -7.61 -22.80 1.65
N VAL A 15 -7.22 -21.53 1.67
CA VAL A 15 -6.14 -21.05 2.53
C VAL A 15 -6.71 -20.92 3.94
N GLY A 16 -6.10 -21.56 4.93
CA GLY A 16 -6.50 -21.42 6.32
C GLY A 16 -6.32 -19.98 6.81
N LYS A 17 -7.25 -19.52 7.65
CA LYS A 17 -7.26 -18.15 8.21
C LYS A 17 -5.90 -17.72 8.77
N ASN A 18 -5.29 -18.57 9.59
CA ASN A 18 -4.02 -18.27 10.26
C ASN A 18 -2.86 -18.22 9.27
N ALA A 19 -2.84 -19.12 8.27
CA ALA A 19 -1.79 -19.12 7.25
C ALA A 19 -1.81 -17.83 6.42
N PHE A 20 -3.02 -17.35 6.07
CA PHE A 20 -3.19 -16.09 5.34
C PHE A 20 -2.71 -14.87 6.15
N LEU A 21 -3.16 -14.75 7.41
CA LEU A 21 -2.76 -13.63 8.27
C LEU A 21 -1.26 -13.67 8.60
N SER A 22 -0.69 -14.84 8.91
CA SER A 22 0.75 -14.98 9.17
C SER A 22 1.59 -14.65 7.94
N TYR A 23 1.12 -15.01 6.74
CA TYR A 23 1.79 -14.63 5.50
C TYR A 23 1.82 -13.11 5.33
N PHE A 24 0.66 -12.45 5.50
CA PHE A 24 0.55 -11.01 5.36
C PHE A 24 1.36 -10.25 6.43
N LEU A 25 1.31 -10.69 7.70
CA LEU A 25 2.15 -10.15 8.77
C LEU A 25 3.65 -10.34 8.47
N GLY A 26 4.03 -11.46 7.87
CA GLY A 26 5.40 -11.68 7.42
C GLY A 26 5.87 -10.63 6.41
N ILE A 27 5.01 -10.23 5.46
CA ILE A 27 5.31 -9.16 4.50
C ILE A 27 5.46 -7.82 5.21
N ILE A 28 4.53 -7.47 6.11
CA ILE A 28 4.60 -6.23 6.91
C ILE A 28 5.92 -6.17 7.67
N ILE A 29 6.25 -7.23 8.41
CA ILE A 29 7.46 -7.28 9.22
C ILE A 29 8.70 -7.16 8.33
N ALA A 30 8.76 -7.90 7.22
CA ALA A 30 9.90 -7.83 6.29
C ALA A 30 10.05 -6.42 5.69
N PHE A 31 8.94 -5.82 5.22
CA PHE A 31 8.90 -4.47 4.68
C PHE A 31 9.42 -3.42 5.69
N PHE A 32 8.84 -3.38 6.89
CA PHE A 32 9.23 -2.41 7.91
C PHE A 32 10.62 -2.68 8.49
N SER A 33 11.08 -3.94 8.50
CA SER A 33 12.47 -4.26 8.86
C SER A 33 13.45 -3.67 7.85
N CYS A 34 13.17 -3.80 6.55
CA CYS A 34 13.98 -3.17 5.50
C CYS A 34 13.97 -1.65 5.59
N LEU A 35 12.81 -1.01 5.83
CA LEU A 35 12.77 0.44 6.05
C LEU A 35 13.52 0.88 7.31
N LEU A 36 13.42 0.12 8.40
CA LEU A 36 14.16 0.40 9.62
C LEU A 36 15.66 0.31 9.38
N LEU A 37 16.12 -0.71 8.64
CA LEU A 37 17.53 -0.83 8.24
C LEU A 37 17.97 0.37 7.39
N ALA A 38 17.18 0.75 6.38
CA ALA A 38 17.46 1.92 5.54
C ALA A 38 17.58 3.21 6.37
N ARG A 39 16.71 3.37 7.39
CA ARG A 39 16.76 4.49 8.34
C ARG A 39 18.02 4.43 9.20
N THR A 40 18.40 3.27 9.74
CA THR A 40 19.58 3.15 10.62
C THR A 40 20.90 3.38 9.90
N THR A 41 20.93 3.23 8.58
CA THR A 41 22.11 3.50 7.76
C THR A 41 22.11 4.91 7.15
N PHE A 42 21.06 5.70 7.39
CA PHE A 42 20.98 7.07 6.90
C PHE A 42 22.06 7.93 7.57
N PRO A 43 22.90 8.65 6.81
CA PRO A 43 23.91 9.55 7.37
C PRO A 43 23.28 10.69 8.19
N GLY A 44 23.77 10.89 9.42
CA GLY A 44 23.20 11.87 10.35
C GLY A 44 21.96 11.35 11.08
N ASP A 45 21.12 12.26 11.58
CA ASP A 45 19.91 11.91 12.32
C ASP A 45 18.68 11.99 11.42
N TYR A 46 18.22 10.85 10.90
CA TYR A 46 16.98 10.82 10.12
C TYR A 46 15.75 11.15 10.99
N SER A 47 15.08 12.24 10.61
CA SER A 47 13.81 12.70 11.18
C SER A 47 12.67 12.56 10.16
N ILE A 48 11.58 11.89 10.54
CA ILE A 48 10.36 11.74 9.72
C ILE A 48 9.62 13.06 9.45
N LEU A 49 9.99 14.12 10.19
CA LEU A 49 9.40 15.45 10.03
C LEU A 49 10.19 16.31 9.03
N GLU A 50 11.44 15.93 8.74
CA GLU A 50 12.38 16.69 7.90
C GLU A 50 12.67 15.97 6.58
N HIS A 51 12.64 14.64 6.59
CA HIS A 51 12.93 13.80 5.43
C HIS A 51 11.75 12.88 5.12
N SER A 52 11.49 12.72 3.82
CA SER A 52 10.38 11.90 3.36
C SER A 52 10.77 10.42 3.44
N VAL A 53 9.81 9.51 3.28
CA VAL A 53 10.16 8.08 3.27
C VAL A 53 10.95 7.74 2.01
N SER A 54 10.66 8.41 0.88
CA SER A 54 11.40 8.24 -0.37
C SER A 54 12.86 8.68 -0.28
N THR A 55 13.19 9.66 0.58
CA THR A 55 14.58 10.08 0.84
C THR A 55 15.48 8.92 1.28
N LEU A 56 14.94 7.94 2.00
CA LEU A 56 15.69 6.73 2.40
C LEU A 56 16.18 5.92 1.19
N GLY A 57 15.55 6.10 0.02
CA GLY A 57 15.86 5.45 -1.25
C GLY A 57 16.82 6.22 -2.17
N VAL A 58 17.24 7.43 -1.80
CA VAL A 58 18.13 8.25 -2.64
C VAL A 58 19.59 7.82 -2.40
N LEU A 59 20.28 7.35 -3.43
CA LEU A 59 21.65 6.85 -3.33
C LEU A 59 22.64 7.90 -2.80
N GLU A 60 22.48 9.15 -3.23
CA GLU A 60 23.36 10.25 -2.88
C GLU A 60 23.22 10.64 -1.40
N GLU A 61 22.00 10.57 -0.86
CA GLU A 61 21.69 10.92 0.53
C GLU A 61 21.88 9.73 1.47
N ASN A 62 21.64 8.49 1.01
CA ASN A 62 21.73 7.28 1.80
C ASN A 62 22.47 6.14 1.05
N PRO A 63 23.81 6.23 0.89
CA PRO A 63 24.60 5.32 0.04
C PRO A 63 24.51 3.83 0.40
N HIS A 64 24.18 3.53 1.65
CA HIS A 64 23.99 2.16 2.12
C HIS A 64 22.51 1.78 2.26
N GLY A 65 21.65 2.73 2.64
CA GLY A 65 20.25 2.46 2.92
C GLY A 65 19.33 2.40 1.72
N TRP A 66 19.71 3.01 0.59
CA TRP A 66 18.91 2.97 -0.63
C TRP A 66 18.58 1.53 -1.05
N PHE A 67 19.54 0.60 -0.89
CA PHE A 67 19.35 -0.80 -1.22
C PHE A 67 18.27 -1.44 -0.35
N PHE A 68 18.28 -1.19 0.96
CA PHE A 68 17.25 -1.70 1.87
C PHE A 68 15.88 -1.09 1.57
N PHE A 69 15.81 0.19 1.19
CA PHE A 69 14.58 0.83 0.74
C PHE A 69 14.02 0.16 -0.53
N THR A 70 14.86 -0.06 -1.54
CA THR A 70 14.49 -0.79 -2.76
C THR A 70 13.97 -2.19 -2.44
N MET A 71 14.67 -2.93 -1.57
CA MET A 71 14.22 -4.25 -1.13
C MET A 71 12.86 -4.20 -0.43
N ALA A 72 12.60 -3.17 0.39
CA ALA A 72 11.29 -3.00 1.03
C ALA A 72 10.19 -2.92 -0.05
N LEU A 73 10.33 -2.04 -1.04
CA LEU A 73 9.34 -1.88 -2.10
C LEU A 73 9.18 -3.14 -2.98
N TRP A 74 10.26 -3.87 -3.24
CA TRP A 74 10.20 -5.15 -3.96
C TRP A 74 9.49 -6.24 -3.15
N ILE A 75 9.76 -6.32 -1.84
CA ILE A 75 9.09 -7.25 -0.94
C ILE A 75 7.58 -6.96 -0.89
N ALA A 76 7.20 -5.69 -0.76
CA ALA A 76 5.79 -5.31 -0.76
C ALA A 76 5.12 -5.60 -2.12
N SER A 77 5.71 -5.15 -3.24
CA SER A 77 5.14 -5.36 -4.57
C SER A 77 4.94 -6.83 -4.92
N ILE A 78 5.95 -7.67 -4.72
CA ILE A 78 5.87 -9.10 -5.05
C ILE A 78 5.07 -9.87 -3.99
N GLY A 79 5.31 -9.57 -2.71
CA GLY A 79 4.68 -10.25 -1.59
C GLY A 79 3.17 -10.04 -1.54
N LEU A 80 2.67 -8.86 -1.92
CA LEU A 80 1.24 -8.56 -1.88
C LEU A 80 0.45 -9.23 -3.01
N LEU A 81 1.09 -9.70 -4.10
CA LEU A 81 0.38 -10.36 -5.21
C LEU A 81 -0.42 -11.61 -4.77
N PRO A 82 0.16 -12.58 -4.03
CA PRO A 82 -0.62 -13.68 -3.45
C PRO A 82 -1.77 -13.22 -2.54
N TYR A 83 -1.58 -12.14 -1.77
CA TYR A 83 -2.62 -11.57 -0.94
C TYR A 83 -3.78 -11.04 -1.80
N TYR A 84 -3.50 -10.29 -2.87
CA TYR A 84 -4.51 -9.80 -3.81
C TYR A 84 -5.23 -10.93 -4.56
N ALA A 85 -4.53 -12.01 -4.89
CA ALA A 85 -5.14 -13.20 -5.49
C ALA A 85 -6.14 -13.87 -4.54
N VAL A 86 -5.84 -13.94 -3.24
CA VAL A 86 -6.77 -14.45 -2.22
C VAL A 86 -7.99 -13.53 -2.11
N LEU A 87 -7.79 -12.20 -2.04
CA LEU A 87 -8.91 -11.23 -2.04
C LEU A 87 -9.82 -11.43 -3.26
N PHE A 88 -9.25 -11.54 -4.45
CA PHE A 88 -10.01 -11.79 -5.68
C PHE A 88 -10.84 -13.07 -5.59
N LYS A 89 -10.26 -14.19 -5.13
CA LYS A 89 -10.98 -15.46 -4.98
C LYS A 89 -12.18 -15.33 -4.03
N GLN A 90 -12.02 -14.58 -2.93
CA GLN A 90 -13.06 -14.40 -1.91
C GLN A 90 -14.16 -13.43 -2.34
N LEU A 91 -13.80 -12.38 -3.07
CA LEU A 91 -14.73 -11.30 -3.42
C LEU A 91 -15.39 -11.47 -4.80
N ARG A 92 -14.78 -12.25 -5.71
CA ARG A 92 -15.34 -12.55 -7.03
C ARG A 92 -16.77 -13.10 -7.01
N PRO A 93 -17.17 -14.01 -6.08
CA PRO A 93 -18.54 -14.52 -6.03
C PRO A 93 -19.60 -13.45 -5.74
N ILE A 94 -19.22 -12.29 -5.19
CA ILE A 94 -20.14 -11.19 -4.87
C ILE A 94 -20.44 -10.39 -6.14
N ASN A 95 -19.39 -9.92 -6.82
CA ASN A 95 -19.50 -9.19 -8.09
C ASN A 95 -18.20 -9.36 -8.89
N LYS A 96 -18.25 -10.21 -9.93
CA LYS A 96 -17.07 -10.59 -10.73
C LYS A 96 -16.43 -9.40 -11.47
N PRO A 97 -17.18 -8.54 -12.20
CA PRO A 97 -16.59 -7.37 -12.86
C PRO A 97 -15.79 -6.46 -11.90
N LEU A 98 -16.37 -6.11 -10.76
CA LEU A 98 -15.70 -5.26 -9.77
C LEU A 98 -14.47 -5.95 -9.18
N ALA A 99 -14.53 -7.25 -8.91
CA ALA A 99 -13.38 -8.00 -8.41
C ALA A 99 -12.23 -8.08 -9.44
N ILE A 100 -12.54 -8.18 -10.74
CA ILE A 100 -11.53 -8.13 -11.81
C ILE A 100 -10.87 -6.76 -11.86
N LEU A 101 -11.67 -5.68 -11.84
CA LEU A 101 -11.15 -4.32 -11.85
C LEU A 101 -10.26 -4.05 -10.62
N MET A 102 -10.70 -4.47 -9.44
CA MET A 102 -9.91 -4.43 -8.20
C MET A 102 -8.56 -5.15 -8.36
N LEU A 103 -8.54 -6.36 -8.91
CA LEU A 103 -7.31 -7.13 -9.10
C LEU A 103 -6.36 -6.46 -10.09
N LEU A 104 -6.87 -5.93 -11.20
CA LEU A 104 -6.07 -5.20 -12.19
C LEU A 104 -5.43 -3.95 -11.58
N LEU A 105 -6.18 -3.19 -10.79
CA LEU A 105 -5.67 -1.99 -10.11
C LEU A 105 -4.59 -2.36 -9.06
N TYR A 106 -4.77 -3.44 -8.31
CA TYR A 106 -3.71 -3.94 -7.42
C TYR A 106 -2.48 -4.46 -8.17
N ALA A 107 -2.64 -5.02 -9.36
CA ALA A 107 -1.51 -5.37 -10.21
C ALA A 107 -0.74 -4.12 -10.67
N ILE A 108 -1.46 -3.05 -11.06
CA ILE A 108 -0.87 -1.74 -11.36
C ILE A 108 -0.13 -1.18 -10.14
N THR A 109 -0.72 -1.24 -8.94
CA THR A 109 -0.03 -0.89 -7.69
C THR A 109 1.27 -1.65 -7.50
N SER A 110 1.25 -2.96 -7.71
CA SER A 110 2.42 -3.81 -7.52
C SER A 110 3.53 -3.44 -8.51
N ILE A 111 3.18 -3.18 -9.76
CA ILE A 111 4.12 -2.70 -10.78
C ILE A 111 4.68 -1.33 -10.40
N GLY A 112 3.82 -0.38 -10.01
CA GLY A 112 4.22 0.95 -9.60
C GLY A 112 5.17 0.94 -8.39
N MET A 113 4.87 0.15 -7.35
CA MET A 113 5.76 0.00 -6.20
C MET A 113 7.10 -0.64 -6.57
N PHE A 114 7.11 -1.65 -7.45
CA PHE A 114 8.34 -2.28 -7.92
C PHE A 114 9.21 -1.29 -8.70
N MET A 115 8.59 -0.51 -9.60
CA MET A 115 9.27 0.50 -10.38
C MET A 115 9.76 1.67 -9.51
N ALA A 116 8.99 2.12 -8.52
CA ALA A 116 9.39 3.16 -7.57
C ALA A 116 10.59 2.75 -6.71
N GLY A 117 10.74 1.45 -6.40
CA GLY A 117 11.95 0.93 -5.76
C GLY A 117 13.15 0.83 -6.71
N THR A 118 12.90 0.73 -8.02
CA THR A 118 13.95 0.57 -9.04
C THR A 118 14.49 1.91 -9.52
N PHE A 119 13.61 2.88 -9.79
CA PHE A 119 13.97 4.23 -10.18
C PHE A 119 14.01 5.10 -8.95
N GLN A 120 15.18 5.61 -8.58
CA GLN A 120 15.34 6.45 -7.38
C GLN A 120 14.95 7.89 -7.68
N GLU A 121 14.42 8.59 -6.68
CA GLU A 121 13.97 9.98 -6.79
C GLU A 121 15.10 10.96 -7.17
N GLY A 122 16.29 10.79 -6.59
CA GLY A 122 17.47 11.64 -6.84
C GLY A 122 18.20 11.37 -8.16
N SER A 123 17.75 10.42 -8.98
CA SER A 123 18.43 10.01 -10.21
C SER A 123 17.97 10.77 -11.45
N THR A 124 18.65 10.57 -12.58
CA THR A 124 18.19 11.03 -13.92
C THR A 124 16.81 10.49 -14.30
N PHE A 125 16.28 9.50 -13.57
CA PHE A 125 14.97 8.88 -13.79
C PHE A 125 13.89 9.38 -12.83
N ARG A 126 14.04 10.56 -12.20
CA ARG A 126 13.03 11.14 -11.30
C ARG A 126 11.61 11.12 -11.86
N GLN A 127 11.43 11.48 -13.13
CA GLN A 127 10.12 11.44 -13.81
C GLN A 127 9.50 10.02 -13.82
N LEU A 128 10.32 8.98 -14.01
CA LEU A 128 9.85 7.60 -13.92
C LEU A 128 9.53 7.20 -12.48
N HIS A 129 10.29 7.68 -11.49
CA HIS A 129 9.97 7.47 -10.07
C HIS A 129 8.59 8.04 -9.73
N LEU A 130 8.33 9.30 -10.10
CA LEU A 130 7.04 9.97 -9.84
C LEU A 130 5.87 9.23 -10.51
N LEU A 131 6.02 8.89 -11.80
CA LEU A 131 5.01 8.10 -12.50
C LEU A 131 4.76 6.74 -11.82
N SER A 132 5.82 6.10 -11.34
CA SER A 132 5.74 4.83 -10.62
C SER A 132 5.02 4.98 -9.28
N ALA A 133 5.29 6.06 -8.55
CA ALA A 133 4.58 6.40 -7.32
C ALA A 133 3.08 6.63 -7.58
N TYR A 134 2.72 7.31 -8.67
CA TYR A 134 1.32 7.48 -9.07
C TYR A 134 0.62 6.16 -9.37
N PHE A 135 1.28 5.23 -10.07
CA PHE A 135 0.73 3.90 -10.30
C PHE A 135 0.62 3.10 -9.00
N GLY A 136 1.62 3.21 -8.12
CA GLY A 136 1.62 2.60 -6.79
C GLY A 136 0.43 3.06 -5.95
N PHE A 137 0.42 4.34 -5.57
CA PHE A 137 -0.58 4.93 -4.68
C PHE A 137 -1.95 5.08 -5.34
N GLY A 138 -2.02 5.60 -6.57
CA GLY A 138 -3.27 5.80 -7.28
C GLY A 138 -4.00 4.48 -7.56
N GLY A 139 -3.26 3.46 -8.04
CA GLY A 139 -3.80 2.11 -8.19
C GLY A 139 -4.30 1.54 -6.85
N PHE A 140 -3.59 1.82 -5.76
CA PHE A 140 -3.90 1.29 -4.44
C PHE A 140 -5.22 1.83 -3.92
N PHE A 141 -5.40 3.15 -3.96
CA PHE A 141 -6.60 3.80 -3.44
C PHE A 141 -7.83 3.44 -4.28
N LEU A 142 -7.70 3.42 -5.61
CA LEU A 142 -8.77 2.99 -6.49
C LEU A 142 -9.15 1.52 -6.24
N ALA A 143 -8.17 0.62 -6.14
CA ALA A 143 -8.43 -0.78 -5.79
C ALA A 143 -9.07 -0.92 -4.40
N GLY A 144 -8.63 -0.11 -3.44
CA GLY A 144 -9.18 -0.03 -2.08
C GLY A 144 -10.67 0.30 -2.10
N ILE A 145 -11.08 1.31 -2.85
CA ILE A 145 -12.51 1.69 -3.01
C ILE A 145 -13.33 0.48 -3.48
N PHE A 146 -12.93 -0.19 -4.56
CA PHE A 146 -13.64 -1.38 -5.06
C PHE A 146 -13.64 -2.53 -4.06
N THR A 147 -12.53 -2.72 -3.33
CA THR A 147 -12.42 -3.75 -2.28
C THR A 147 -13.44 -3.49 -1.18
N TRP A 148 -13.55 -2.25 -0.69
CA TRP A 148 -14.46 -1.90 0.38
C TRP A 148 -15.93 -1.89 -0.06
N ILE A 149 -16.23 -1.55 -1.31
CA ILE A 149 -17.57 -1.77 -1.89
C ILE A 149 -17.93 -3.26 -1.82
N LEU A 150 -17.05 -4.14 -2.30
CA LEU A 150 -17.29 -5.59 -2.30
C LEU A 150 -17.42 -6.15 -0.88
N VAL A 151 -16.55 -5.73 0.05
CA VAL A 151 -16.65 -6.08 1.46
C VAL A 151 -17.97 -5.59 2.04
N GLY A 152 -18.35 -4.33 1.83
CA GLY A 152 -19.63 -3.77 2.30
C GLY A 152 -20.84 -4.56 1.80
N LEU A 153 -20.86 -4.94 0.52
CA LEU A 153 -21.90 -5.79 -0.06
C LEU A 153 -21.94 -7.20 0.57
N LYS A 154 -20.80 -7.78 0.92
CA LYS A 154 -20.74 -9.07 1.63
C LYS A 154 -21.24 -8.96 3.06
N LEU A 155 -20.86 -7.88 3.75
CA LEU A 155 -21.20 -7.65 5.14
C LEU A 155 -22.69 -7.30 5.31
N SER A 156 -23.30 -6.62 4.34
CA SER A 156 -24.74 -6.31 4.35
C SER A 156 -25.62 -7.55 4.18
N SER A 157 -25.08 -8.64 3.63
CA SER A 157 -25.77 -9.93 3.53
C SER A 157 -25.67 -10.79 4.82
N MET A 158 -25.07 -10.27 5.90
CA MET A 158 -24.84 -10.97 7.18
C MET A 158 -25.47 -10.18 8.34
N PRO A 159 -26.80 -10.28 8.53
CA PRO A 159 -27.54 -9.44 9.48
C PRO A 159 -27.07 -9.59 10.94
N GLU A 160 -26.57 -10.76 11.33
CA GLU A 160 -26.15 -11.09 12.69
C GLU A 160 -24.89 -10.34 13.19
N LYS A 161 -24.17 -9.65 12.29
CA LYS A 161 -22.94 -8.91 12.62
C LYS A 161 -22.98 -7.42 12.22
N ARG A 162 -24.17 -6.88 11.97
CA ARG A 162 -24.38 -5.55 11.38
C ARG A 162 -23.64 -4.41 12.10
N SER A 163 -23.63 -4.35 13.43
CA SER A 163 -22.98 -3.26 14.19
C SER A 163 -21.46 -3.26 14.04
N THR A 164 -20.84 -4.45 14.12
CA THR A 164 -19.40 -4.62 13.91
C THR A 164 -19.00 -4.27 12.48
N HIS A 165 -19.84 -4.64 11.51
CA HIS A 165 -19.61 -4.35 10.10
C HIS A 165 -19.66 -2.86 9.77
N VAL A 166 -20.60 -2.11 10.38
CA VAL A 166 -20.66 -0.65 10.23
C VAL A 166 -19.40 0.02 10.80
N ALA A 167 -18.93 -0.41 11.98
CA ALA A 167 -17.71 0.15 12.56
C ALA A 167 -16.48 -0.06 11.64
N TRP A 168 -16.31 -1.27 11.11
CA TRP A 168 -15.21 -1.55 10.16
C TRP A 168 -15.32 -0.75 8.86
N PHE A 169 -16.53 -0.60 8.34
CA PHE A 169 -16.78 0.20 7.14
C PHE A 169 -16.49 1.69 7.36
N LEU A 170 -16.79 2.23 8.54
CA LEU A 170 -16.46 3.62 8.88
C LEU A 170 -14.94 3.81 9.02
N ILE A 171 -14.24 2.89 9.68
CA ILE A 171 -12.76 2.92 9.77
C ILE A 171 -12.16 2.88 8.36
N ALA A 172 -12.70 2.05 7.48
CA ALA A 172 -12.28 1.97 6.08
C ALA A 172 -12.45 3.27 5.32
N ILE A 173 -13.63 3.90 5.42
CA ILE A 173 -13.90 5.18 4.75
C ILE A 173 -12.94 6.23 5.26
N VAL A 174 -12.69 6.30 6.57
CA VAL A 174 -11.74 7.26 7.14
C VAL A 174 -10.34 6.98 6.59
N THR A 175 -9.88 5.73 6.65
CA THR A 175 -8.54 5.32 6.20
C THR A 175 -8.33 5.63 4.71
N LEU A 176 -9.28 5.24 3.85
CA LEU A 176 -9.23 5.51 2.41
C LEU A 176 -9.37 6.98 2.08
N SER A 177 -10.30 7.70 2.71
CA SER A 177 -10.51 9.13 2.46
C SER A 177 -9.29 9.94 2.88
N THR A 178 -8.67 9.62 4.02
CA THR A 178 -7.44 10.26 4.47
C THR A 178 -6.30 9.99 3.50
N GLY A 179 -6.07 8.73 3.11
CA GLY A 179 -5.01 8.41 2.16
C GLY A 179 -5.24 9.02 0.77
N ALA A 180 -6.48 8.97 0.26
CA ALA A 180 -6.83 9.57 -1.01
C ALA A 180 -6.70 11.11 -0.99
N ALA A 181 -7.10 11.76 0.11
CA ALA A 181 -6.92 13.19 0.29
C ALA A 181 -5.43 13.56 0.27
N LEU A 182 -4.60 12.85 1.05
CA LEU A 182 -3.14 13.05 1.05
C LEU A 182 -2.54 12.87 -0.36
N PHE A 183 -2.97 11.85 -1.10
CA PHE A 183 -2.50 11.60 -2.46
C PHE A 183 -2.96 12.66 -3.47
N ILE A 184 -4.22 13.08 -3.42
CA ILE A 184 -4.75 14.15 -4.29
C ILE A 184 -4.05 15.46 -3.99
N THR A 185 -3.84 15.78 -2.71
CA THR A 185 -3.07 16.95 -2.30
C THR A 185 -1.68 16.87 -2.93
N HIS A 186 -0.96 15.75 -2.81
CA HIS A 186 0.35 15.58 -3.45
C HIS A 186 0.31 15.82 -4.97
N LEU A 187 -0.66 15.22 -5.69
CA LEU A 187 -0.83 15.41 -7.13
C LEU A 187 -1.06 16.87 -7.54
N LEU A 188 -1.95 17.57 -6.82
CA LEU A 188 -2.26 18.96 -7.12
C LEU A 188 -1.05 19.88 -6.89
N LEU A 189 -0.14 19.48 -6.00
CA LEU A 189 1.05 20.25 -5.69
C LEU A 189 2.14 20.09 -6.72
N GLU A 190 2.42 18.86 -7.13
CA GLU A 190 3.38 18.64 -8.20
C GLU A 190 2.91 19.34 -9.47
N ALA A 191 1.61 19.27 -9.78
CA ALA A 191 1.02 20.02 -10.89
C ALA A 191 1.14 21.55 -10.72
N THR A 192 1.03 22.08 -9.51
CA THR A 192 1.14 23.54 -9.28
C THR A 192 2.58 24.03 -9.23
N ILE A 193 3.54 23.22 -8.74
CA ILE A 193 4.99 23.50 -8.78
C ILE A 193 5.46 23.60 -10.23
N ASP A 194 5.03 22.67 -11.09
CA ASP A 194 5.36 22.71 -12.52
C ASP A 194 4.74 23.91 -13.24
N LEU A 195 3.62 24.44 -12.74
CA LEU A 195 2.93 25.61 -13.30
C LEU A 195 3.44 26.95 -12.72
N HIS A 196 3.98 26.95 -11.50
CA HIS A 196 4.49 28.13 -10.81
C HIS A 196 6.02 28.06 -10.69
N PHE A 197 6.70 28.55 -11.72
CA PHE A 197 8.14 28.87 -11.72
C PHE A 197 8.56 29.91 -10.65
N SER A 198 7.67 30.33 -9.74
CA SER A 198 7.88 31.47 -8.85
C SER A 198 8.63 31.15 -7.55
N GLY A 199 9.02 29.90 -7.29
CA GLY A 199 9.92 29.54 -6.18
C GLY A 199 9.37 29.75 -4.76
N GLU A 200 8.12 30.19 -4.61
CA GLU A 200 7.45 30.35 -3.33
C GLU A 200 6.95 28.97 -2.84
N PRO A 201 7.35 28.51 -1.64
CA PRO A 201 6.91 27.22 -1.11
C PRO A 201 5.40 27.25 -0.86
N LEU A 202 4.69 26.25 -1.40
CA LEU A 202 3.25 26.05 -1.24
C LEU A 202 2.92 25.64 0.21
N GLY A 203 3.01 26.57 1.17
CA GLY A 203 2.54 26.40 2.55
C GLY A 203 3.21 25.29 3.40
N PRO A 204 3.16 25.38 4.74
CA PRO A 204 3.93 24.50 5.63
C PRO A 204 3.42 23.06 5.73
N PHE A 205 2.17 22.79 5.36
CA PHE A 205 1.54 21.46 5.56
C PHE A 205 1.63 20.52 4.36
N ILE A 206 2.04 21.06 3.23
CA ILE A 206 1.61 20.56 1.93
C ILE A 206 2.78 19.86 1.20
N GLY A 207 4.04 20.17 1.55
CA GLY A 207 5.22 19.34 1.28
C GLY A 207 5.74 18.59 2.52
N PHE A 208 4.88 18.35 3.52
CA PHE A 208 5.35 17.87 4.82
C PHE A 208 5.79 16.39 4.73
N PRO A 209 7.07 16.07 4.99
CA PRO A 209 7.62 14.72 4.76
C PRO A 209 6.89 13.58 5.49
N PHE A 210 6.27 13.90 6.63
CA PHE A 210 5.46 12.97 7.40
C PHE A 210 4.24 12.44 6.65
N THR A 211 3.73 13.15 5.64
CA THR A 211 2.57 12.73 4.86
C THR A 211 2.83 11.44 4.07
N GLU A 212 4.03 11.24 3.54
CA GLU A 212 4.41 9.99 2.88
C GLU A 212 4.46 8.81 3.85
N TRP A 213 4.96 9.03 5.07
CA TRP A 213 4.93 8.03 6.13
C TRP A 213 3.50 7.62 6.47
N LEU A 214 2.60 8.59 6.61
CA LEU A 214 1.19 8.33 6.81
C LEU A 214 0.57 7.54 5.65
N LEU A 215 0.91 7.87 4.40
CA LEU A 215 0.47 7.11 3.22
C LEU A 215 0.92 5.65 3.30
N VAL A 216 2.21 5.39 3.57
CA VAL A 216 2.74 4.02 3.71
C VAL A 216 2.06 3.26 4.85
N ILE A 217 1.89 3.87 6.02
CA ILE A 217 1.23 3.24 7.17
C ILE A 217 -0.24 2.93 6.84
N THR A 218 -0.94 3.87 6.21
CA THR A 218 -2.34 3.73 5.79
C THR A 218 -2.52 2.53 4.86
N ILE A 219 -1.59 2.30 3.92
CA ILE A 219 -1.62 1.15 3.02
C ILE A 219 -1.67 -0.16 3.80
N PHE A 220 -0.74 -0.36 4.74
CA PHE A 220 -0.64 -1.62 5.47
C PHE A 220 -1.75 -1.80 6.50
N ILE A 221 -2.20 -0.72 7.16
CA ILE A 221 -3.36 -0.76 8.05
C ILE A 221 -4.60 -1.16 7.27
N ASP A 222 -4.88 -0.51 6.13
CA ASP A 222 -6.03 -0.83 5.29
C ASP A 222 -6.04 -2.32 4.89
N LYS A 223 -4.91 -2.86 4.43
CA LYS A 223 -4.81 -4.28 4.09
C LYS A 223 -4.89 -5.19 5.30
N LEU A 224 -4.38 -4.81 6.46
CA LEU A 224 -4.59 -5.59 7.68
C LEU A 224 -6.07 -5.68 8.04
N LEU A 225 -6.80 -4.56 7.97
CA LEU A 225 -8.23 -4.51 8.26
C LEU A 225 -9.04 -5.37 7.29
N ILE A 226 -8.80 -5.21 5.98
CA ILE A 226 -9.43 -6.07 4.95
C ILE A 226 -9.07 -7.54 5.22
N GLY A 227 -7.81 -7.83 5.50
CA GLY A 227 -7.33 -9.17 5.78
C GLY A 227 -8.05 -9.82 6.95
N LEU A 228 -8.23 -9.10 8.06
CA LEU A 228 -8.97 -9.55 9.24
C LEU A 228 -10.46 -9.81 8.94
N ILE A 229 -11.09 -8.96 8.13
CA ILE A 229 -12.49 -9.13 7.74
C ILE A 229 -12.65 -10.35 6.83
N ILE A 230 -11.82 -10.47 5.78
CA ILE A 230 -11.84 -11.62 4.87
C ILE A 230 -11.53 -12.91 5.60
N ALA A 231 -10.58 -12.88 6.54
CA ALA A 231 -10.26 -13.98 7.43
C ALA A 231 -11.47 -14.45 8.27
N SER A 232 -12.46 -13.58 8.50
CA SER A 232 -13.71 -13.95 9.16
C SER A 232 -14.72 -14.66 8.24
N PHE A 233 -14.52 -14.60 6.93
CA PHE A 233 -15.32 -15.30 5.91
C PHE A 233 -14.80 -16.70 5.59
N LEU A 234 -13.53 -16.98 5.91
CA LEU A 234 -12.89 -18.25 5.65
C LEU A 234 -13.41 -19.33 6.63
N PRO A 235 -13.54 -20.60 6.17
CA PRO A 235 -13.78 -21.72 7.08
C PRO A 235 -12.65 -21.82 8.11
N ARG A 236 -13.01 -22.26 9.32
CA ARG A 236 -12.07 -22.45 10.44
C ARG A 236 -11.04 -23.52 10.13
#